data_AF-A0A519VMA1-F1
#
_entry.id   AF-A0A519VMA1-F1
#
_cell.length_a   1.000
_cell.length_b   1.000
_cell.length_c   1.000
_cell.angle_alpha   90.00
_cell.angle_beta   90.00
_cell.angle_gamma   90.00
#
_symmetry.space_group_name_H-M   'P 1'
#
loop_
_entity.id
_entity.type
_entity.pdbx_description
1 polymer ?
#
loop_
_entity_poly.entity_id
_entity_poly.type
_entity_poly.pdbx_seq_one_letter_code
_entity_poly.pdbx_strand_id
1 'polypeptide(L)'
;MSFFSSSAKAFSCATLLTVLAGPASAQGGRPVADSLTVAIEPTYTQVTGAHRWLLGDSYRQLWAAPVRLRVFHLGREKGGLTIVQRGGGLQTKSLRMQDASGQQWVLRTIQKYPERGLPPTLRATIAKDILQDQVSASHPYSALVVPPLAQALGIPHANPEVVFVPDDPALGQYRQDFANQVFLFEEREPLDADKTDNTEKAQNRLEKDHDNRVDQLTVLRARLLDMLLGDYDRHEDQWRWERRAADGGTVYEPVPRDRDHVFYRPSGAFPWALSRHIFKANVQGYDDHIRSINRWNDKARNFDRYFLNGLSEADWKTQIAYVQAHLPDSLLARAVRLLPPNIYQLSGPTLTRNLLARRANLGRQALKYYRFLARQVSIPASDKRERLEVAHLPGGQLRVTSTTLKKDGTPGKELYQRTFDPADTRELRLYGLGGADHFAVTGAGRSPIKVRLIGGAGPDTFAVAPAAGPRRKLLVYDRSDEPNALPAPGLARRRTAADTTVNSFNRTGFRYDFLQPLFLAGYSKDYGVQLIGNFIYQKQGFRKDPYA
;
A
#
# COMPACT_ATOMS: atom_id res chain seq x y z
N MET A 1 -66.54 -15.01 17.65
CA MET A 1 -67.32 -13.76 17.80
C MET A 1 -66.71 -12.75 16.83
N SER A 2 -67.34 -12.17 15.82
CA SER A 2 -68.70 -12.13 15.27
C SER A 2 -68.52 -11.36 13.95
N PHE A 3 -68.69 -11.99 12.79
CA PHE A 3 -69.83 -11.75 11.89
C PHE A 3 -70.42 -10.33 11.93
N PHE A 4 -70.37 -9.62 10.80
CA PHE A 4 -71.59 -9.09 10.16
C PHE A 4 -71.39 -8.94 8.66
N SER A 5 -72.35 -9.50 7.93
CA SER A 5 -72.59 -9.38 6.49
C SER A 5 -73.75 -8.40 6.29
N SER A 6 -73.75 -7.61 5.21
CA SER A 6 -74.98 -7.31 4.47
C SER A 6 -74.71 -6.75 3.06
N SER A 7 -75.05 -7.56 2.04
CA SER A 7 -75.88 -7.25 0.84
C SER A 7 -76.59 -5.88 0.85
N ALA A 8 -76.89 -5.16 -0.23
CA ALA A 8 -76.68 -5.24 -1.68
C ALA A 8 -77.26 -3.93 -2.27
N LYS A 9 -76.85 -3.54 -3.49
CA LYS A 9 -77.75 -3.09 -4.57
C LYS A 9 -76.95 -2.76 -5.82
N ALA A 10 -77.31 -3.47 -6.89
CA ALA A 10 -76.83 -3.27 -8.24
C ALA A 10 -77.43 -1.98 -8.83
N PHE A 11 -76.60 -1.20 -9.52
CA PHE A 11 -77.03 -0.31 -10.58
C PHE A 11 -76.19 -0.62 -11.81
N SER A 12 -76.87 -1.16 -12.81
CA SER A 12 -76.33 -1.49 -14.12
C SER A 12 -76.22 -0.20 -14.93
N CYS A 13 -75.00 0.19 -15.30
CA CYS A 13 -74.77 1.22 -16.31
C CYS A 13 -73.98 0.57 -17.44
N ALA A 14 -74.69 0.24 -18.52
CA ALA A 14 -74.12 -0.32 -19.72
C ALA A 14 -73.39 0.78 -20.51
N THR A 15 -72.08 0.84 -20.38
CA THR A 15 -71.24 1.67 -21.25
C THR A 15 -70.67 0.78 -22.35
N LEU A 16 -71.12 1.02 -23.58
CA LEU A 16 -70.51 0.47 -24.80
C LEU A 16 -69.03 0.90 -24.83
N LEU A 17 -68.10 -0.04 -24.59
CA LEU A 17 -66.68 0.16 -24.88
C LEU A 17 -66.39 -0.41 -26.27
N THR A 18 -66.31 0.48 -27.25
CA THR A 18 -65.80 0.19 -28.58
C THR A 18 -64.33 -0.18 -28.47
N VAL A 19 -64.00 -1.44 -28.72
CA VAL A 19 -62.61 -1.91 -28.85
C VAL A 19 -62.05 -1.38 -30.17
N LEU A 20 -61.39 -0.22 -30.12
CA LEU A 20 -60.47 0.19 -31.18
C LEU A 20 -59.15 -0.57 -30.97
N ALA A 21 -58.96 -1.63 -31.74
CA ALA A 21 -57.67 -2.29 -31.89
C ALA A 21 -56.70 -1.32 -32.58
N GLY A 22 -55.99 -0.52 -31.77
CA GLY A 22 -54.82 0.21 -32.24
C GLY A 22 -53.68 -0.79 -32.52
N PRO A 23 -52.87 -0.56 -33.56
CA PRO A 23 -51.70 -1.40 -33.79
C PRO A 23 -50.82 -1.32 -32.54
N ALA A 24 -50.48 -2.49 -31.99
CA ALA A 24 -49.45 -2.60 -30.98
C ALA A 24 -48.15 -2.07 -31.58
N SER A 25 -47.83 -0.81 -31.26
CA SER A 25 -46.48 -0.29 -31.42
C SER A 25 -45.61 -1.15 -30.52
N ALA A 26 -44.97 -2.15 -31.12
CA ALA A 26 -43.80 -2.79 -30.56
C ALA A 26 -42.88 -1.65 -30.12
N GLN A 27 -42.75 -1.45 -28.81
CA GLN A 27 -41.65 -0.68 -28.26
C GLN A 27 -40.39 -1.46 -28.61
N GLY A 28 -39.88 -1.24 -29.83
CA GLY A 28 -38.53 -1.61 -30.19
C GLY A 28 -37.65 -1.02 -29.11
N GLY A 29 -37.01 -1.90 -28.34
CA GLY A 29 -36.07 -1.49 -27.30
C GLY A 29 -35.14 -0.46 -27.91
N ARG A 30 -35.16 0.76 -27.36
CA ARG A 30 -34.21 1.80 -27.76
C ARG A 30 -32.83 1.14 -27.80
N PRO A 31 -32.07 1.27 -28.90
CA PRO A 31 -30.70 0.76 -28.91
C PRO A 31 -30.00 1.34 -27.69
N VAL A 32 -29.57 0.44 -26.79
CA VAL A 32 -28.84 0.85 -25.59
C VAL A 32 -27.60 1.53 -26.11
N ALA A 33 -27.50 2.85 -25.89
CA ALA A 33 -26.38 3.62 -26.41
C ALA A 33 -25.07 2.99 -25.91
N ASP A 34 -24.12 2.74 -26.81
CA ASP A 34 -22.83 2.12 -26.46
C ASP A 34 -21.99 2.99 -25.50
N SER A 35 -22.42 4.24 -25.28
CA SER A 35 -21.80 5.17 -24.36
C SER A 35 -22.83 6.13 -23.74
N LEU A 36 -22.55 6.59 -22.52
CA LEU A 36 -23.33 7.58 -21.78
C LEU A 36 -22.43 8.72 -21.30
N THR A 37 -22.90 9.96 -21.40
CA THR A 37 -22.22 11.11 -20.79
C THR A 37 -22.75 11.33 -19.38
N VAL A 38 -21.89 11.15 -18.37
CA VAL A 38 -22.27 11.21 -16.95
C VAL A 38 -21.13 11.76 -16.09
N ALA A 39 -21.46 12.47 -15.01
CA ALA A 39 -20.50 12.87 -13.98
C ALA A 39 -20.48 11.81 -12.86
N ILE A 40 -19.33 11.60 -12.20
CA ILE A 40 -19.22 10.56 -11.16
C ILE A 40 -19.97 10.97 -9.90
N GLU A 41 -19.74 12.18 -9.40
CA GLU A 41 -20.38 12.70 -8.19
C GLU A 41 -20.47 14.24 -8.24
N PRO A 42 -21.47 14.80 -8.94
CA PRO A 42 -21.60 16.24 -9.11
C PRO A 42 -21.91 16.99 -7.81
N THR A 43 -22.44 16.30 -6.79
CA THR A 43 -22.80 16.91 -5.50
C THR A 43 -21.59 17.48 -4.76
N TYR A 44 -20.36 17.03 -5.04
CA TYR A 44 -19.14 17.59 -4.44
C TYR A 44 -18.93 19.08 -4.71
N THR A 45 -19.55 19.64 -5.74
CA THR A 45 -19.49 21.09 -6.04
C THR A 45 -20.56 21.91 -5.32
N GLN A 46 -21.60 21.26 -4.78
CA GLN A 46 -22.75 21.86 -4.09
C GLN A 46 -22.42 22.17 -2.63
N VAL A 47 -21.39 22.98 -2.40
CA VAL A 47 -20.91 23.37 -1.07
C VAL A 47 -20.73 24.88 -0.96
N THR A 48 -20.84 25.42 0.25
CA THR A 48 -20.72 26.86 0.51
C THR A 48 -19.28 27.36 0.38
N GLY A 49 -19.08 28.68 0.26
CA GLY A 49 -17.74 29.28 0.25
C GLY A 49 -16.94 29.02 1.53
N ALA A 50 -17.62 29.04 2.69
CA ALA A 50 -17.00 28.71 3.97
C ALA A 50 -16.51 27.25 4.02
N HIS A 51 -17.30 26.33 3.47
CA HIS A 51 -16.92 24.92 3.35
C HIS A 51 -15.69 24.74 2.46
N ARG A 52 -15.63 25.41 1.30
CA ARG A 52 -14.47 25.39 0.40
C ARG A 52 -13.22 26.01 1.03
N TRP A 53 -13.36 27.09 1.80
CA TRP A 53 -12.23 27.66 2.53
C TRP A 53 -11.66 26.68 3.56
N LEU A 54 -12.53 25.98 4.31
CA LEU A 54 -12.11 25.05 5.35
C LEU A 54 -11.58 23.72 4.79
N LEU A 55 -12.32 23.06 3.89
CA LEU A 55 -12.06 21.70 3.40
C LEU A 55 -11.51 21.64 1.96
N GLY A 56 -11.45 22.78 1.27
CA GLY A 56 -10.78 22.94 -0.01
C GLY A 56 -11.64 22.70 -1.25
N ASP A 57 -11.15 23.18 -2.40
CA ASP A 57 -11.71 22.90 -3.73
C ASP A 57 -11.24 21.56 -4.31
N SER A 58 -9.99 21.20 -4.02
CA SER A 58 -9.36 19.91 -4.34
C SER A 58 -9.62 19.48 -5.80
N TYR A 59 -10.27 18.32 -6.04
CA TYR A 59 -10.69 17.89 -7.39
C TYR A 59 -12.20 17.93 -7.61
N ARG A 60 -12.99 18.66 -6.82
CA ARG A 60 -14.47 18.68 -6.92
C ARG A 60 -14.98 18.90 -8.36
N GLN A 61 -14.32 19.77 -9.11
CA GLN A 61 -14.66 20.03 -10.52
C GLN A 61 -14.46 18.81 -11.43
N LEU A 62 -13.47 17.95 -11.15
CA LEU A 62 -13.27 16.71 -11.90
C LEU A 62 -14.38 15.70 -11.63
N TRP A 63 -14.88 15.65 -10.40
CA TRP A 63 -15.98 14.75 -10.01
C TRP A 63 -17.32 15.17 -10.61
N ALA A 64 -17.53 16.48 -10.82
CA ALA A 64 -18.73 17.05 -11.44
C ALA A 64 -18.65 17.16 -12.97
N ALA A 65 -17.47 16.98 -13.57
CA ALA A 65 -17.32 17.07 -15.02
C ALA A 65 -18.00 15.88 -15.72
N PRO A 66 -18.92 16.11 -16.67
CA PRO A 66 -19.58 15.04 -17.41
C PRO A 66 -18.61 14.39 -18.40
N VAL A 67 -18.41 13.09 -18.30
CA VAL A 67 -17.51 12.33 -19.18
C VAL A 67 -18.31 11.34 -20.00
N ARG A 68 -18.01 11.23 -21.30
CA ARG A 68 -18.56 10.18 -22.16
C ARG A 68 -17.87 8.86 -21.85
N LEU A 69 -18.59 7.93 -21.24
CA LEU A 69 -18.11 6.63 -20.80
C LEU A 69 -18.80 5.52 -21.58
N ARG A 70 -18.08 4.41 -21.80
CA ARG A 70 -18.67 3.20 -22.38
C ARG A 70 -19.70 2.60 -21.42
N VAL A 71 -20.81 2.10 -21.97
CA VAL A 71 -21.79 1.35 -21.19
C VAL A 71 -21.32 -0.09 -21.07
N PHE A 72 -21.23 -0.57 -19.83
CA PHE A 72 -20.76 -1.91 -19.46
C PHE A 72 -21.94 -2.83 -19.20
N HIS A 73 -22.00 -3.97 -19.90
CA HIS A 73 -23.05 -4.97 -19.74
C HIS A 73 -22.44 -6.33 -19.42
N LEU A 74 -22.78 -6.90 -18.27
CA LEU A 74 -22.12 -8.12 -17.78
C LEU A 74 -22.16 -9.25 -18.83
N GLY A 75 -23.31 -9.44 -19.49
CA GLY A 75 -23.48 -10.49 -20.50
C GLY A 75 -22.74 -10.26 -21.83
N ARG A 76 -22.20 -9.06 -22.08
CA ARG A 76 -21.48 -8.73 -23.34
C ARG A 76 -19.97 -8.63 -23.13
N GLU A 77 -19.52 -8.28 -21.93
CA GLU A 77 -18.10 -8.14 -21.63
C GLU A 77 -17.39 -9.50 -21.65
N LYS A 78 -16.23 -9.58 -22.30
CA LYS A 78 -15.33 -10.75 -22.24
C LYS A 78 -16.02 -12.10 -22.53
N GLY A 79 -17.04 -12.10 -23.40
CA GLY A 79 -17.80 -13.31 -23.73
C GLY A 79 -18.88 -13.69 -22.70
N GLY A 80 -19.18 -12.80 -21.75
CA GLY A 80 -20.16 -12.99 -20.67
C GLY A 80 -19.47 -13.17 -19.32
N LEU A 81 -19.50 -12.13 -18.50
CA LEU A 81 -18.96 -12.15 -17.14
C LEU A 81 -19.96 -12.72 -16.15
N THR A 82 -19.51 -13.66 -15.33
CA THR A 82 -20.27 -14.21 -14.20
C THR A 82 -19.75 -13.62 -12.89
N ILE A 83 -20.66 -13.16 -12.03
CA ILE A 83 -20.30 -12.64 -10.70
C ILE A 83 -19.93 -13.81 -9.80
N VAL A 84 -18.71 -13.78 -9.27
CA VAL A 84 -18.18 -14.81 -8.37
C VAL A 84 -18.35 -14.41 -6.92
N GLN A 85 -18.07 -13.13 -6.61
CA GLN A 85 -18.02 -12.68 -5.22
C GLN A 85 -18.23 -11.16 -5.11
N ARG A 86 -19.02 -10.75 -4.12
CA ARG A 86 -19.02 -9.35 -3.67
C ARG A 86 -17.86 -9.10 -2.72
N GLY A 87 -17.09 -8.06 -2.98
CA GLY A 87 -16.00 -7.59 -2.14
C GLY A 87 -16.14 -6.09 -1.84
N GLY A 88 -15.01 -5.48 -1.53
CA GLY A 88 -14.89 -4.07 -1.21
C GLY A 88 -14.55 -3.88 0.26
N GLY A 89 -13.44 -3.16 0.51
CA GLY A 89 -12.89 -2.94 1.84
C GLY A 89 -13.70 -1.91 2.64
N LEU A 90 -13.00 -1.14 3.47
CA LEU A 90 -13.61 -0.14 4.34
C LEU A 90 -14.18 1.09 3.60
N GLN A 91 -13.90 1.23 2.29
CA GLN A 91 -14.30 2.41 1.51
C GLN A 91 -14.89 2.09 0.13
N THR A 92 -14.63 0.92 -0.43
CA THR A 92 -15.08 0.54 -1.77
C THR A 92 -16.17 -0.51 -1.73
N LYS A 93 -16.99 -0.56 -2.77
CA LYS A 93 -17.79 -1.74 -3.12
C LYS A 93 -17.16 -2.35 -4.37
N SER A 94 -17.02 -3.66 -4.42
CA SER A 94 -16.51 -4.33 -5.62
C SER A 94 -17.25 -5.64 -5.94
N LEU A 95 -17.26 -5.99 -7.22
CA LEU A 95 -17.63 -7.31 -7.72
C LEU A 95 -16.40 -7.97 -8.32
N ARG A 96 -16.09 -9.17 -7.85
CA ARG A 96 -15.21 -10.10 -8.53
C ARG A 96 -16.04 -10.87 -9.53
N MET A 97 -15.59 -10.90 -10.76
CA MET A 97 -16.22 -11.58 -11.86
C MET A 97 -15.21 -12.51 -12.54
N GLN A 98 -15.73 -13.43 -13.33
CA GLN A 98 -14.94 -14.37 -14.11
C GLN A 98 -15.52 -14.50 -15.51
N ASP A 99 -14.66 -14.56 -16.52
CA ASP A 99 -15.05 -14.87 -17.89
C ASP A 99 -15.03 -16.39 -18.16
N ALA A 100 -15.47 -16.79 -19.35
CA ALA A 100 -15.55 -18.20 -19.74
C ALA A 100 -14.19 -18.93 -19.76
N SER A 101 -13.07 -18.20 -19.84
CA SER A 101 -11.72 -18.77 -19.79
C SER A 101 -11.22 -19.02 -18.36
N GLY A 102 -11.92 -18.48 -17.37
CA GLY A 102 -11.51 -18.52 -15.96
C GLY A 102 -10.73 -17.29 -15.50
N GLN A 103 -10.36 -16.37 -16.39
CA GLN A 103 -9.70 -15.11 -16.02
C GLN A 103 -10.64 -14.25 -15.18
N GLN A 104 -10.07 -13.63 -14.14
CA GLN A 104 -10.84 -12.87 -13.17
C GLN A 104 -10.70 -11.36 -13.36
N TRP A 105 -11.82 -10.69 -13.15
CA TRP A 105 -11.99 -9.27 -13.34
C TRP A 105 -12.57 -8.66 -12.08
N VAL A 106 -12.29 -7.38 -11.86
CA VAL A 106 -12.88 -6.60 -10.77
C VAL A 106 -13.58 -5.38 -11.34
N LEU A 107 -14.81 -5.18 -10.89
CA LEU A 107 -15.53 -3.93 -11.03
C LEU A 107 -15.58 -3.27 -9.66
N ARG A 108 -15.04 -2.06 -9.51
CA ARG A 108 -14.97 -1.34 -8.23
C ARG A 108 -15.44 0.10 -8.31
N THR A 109 -16.11 0.57 -7.26
CA THR A 109 -16.59 1.95 -7.21
C THR A 109 -15.41 2.94 -7.22
N ILE A 110 -15.49 3.96 -8.08
CA ILE A 110 -14.58 5.11 -8.02
C ILE A 110 -14.95 5.98 -6.81
N GLN A 111 -16.26 6.23 -6.64
CA GLN A 111 -16.79 6.84 -5.44
C GLN A 111 -16.50 5.97 -4.21
N LYS A 112 -16.10 6.62 -3.12
CA LYS A 112 -15.72 5.98 -1.85
C LYS A 112 -16.74 6.27 -0.77
N TYR A 113 -16.89 5.31 0.13
CA TYR A 113 -17.85 5.27 1.24
C TYR A 113 -17.11 5.04 2.57
N PRO A 114 -16.34 6.04 3.04
CA PRO A 114 -15.44 5.89 4.19
C PRO A 114 -16.14 5.69 5.54
N GLU A 115 -17.46 5.90 5.61
CA GLU A 115 -18.25 5.72 6.82
C GLU A 115 -18.21 4.28 7.36
N ARG A 116 -17.96 3.28 6.51
CA ARG A 116 -17.81 1.89 6.95
C ARG A 116 -16.58 1.69 7.83
N GLY A 117 -15.55 2.51 7.63
CA GLY A 117 -14.34 2.54 8.45
C GLY A 117 -14.48 3.31 9.77
N LEU A 118 -15.56 4.08 9.96
CA LEU A 118 -15.80 4.79 11.21
C LEU A 118 -16.40 3.85 12.29
N PRO A 119 -16.03 4.02 13.56
CA PRO A 119 -16.76 3.47 14.68
C PRO A 119 -18.25 3.86 14.60
N PRO A 120 -19.20 2.98 14.99
CA PRO A 120 -20.64 3.27 14.88
C PRO A 120 -21.06 4.62 15.48
N THR A 121 -20.44 5.03 16.61
CA THR A 121 -20.71 6.30 17.29
C THR A 121 -20.31 7.54 16.48
N LEU A 122 -19.33 7.42 15.58
CA LEU A 122 -18.87 8.54 14.75
C LEU A 122 -19.60 8.62 13.41
N ARG A 123 -20.29 7.56 12.97
CA ARG A 123 -21.00 7.52 11.68
C ARG A 123 -22.16 8.53 11.59
N ALA A 124 -22.74 8.92 12.71
CA ALA A 124 -23.81 9.90 12.80
C ALA A 124 -23.32 11.33 13.09
N THR A 125 -22.00 11.59 12.98
CA THR A 125 -21.40 12.88 13.31
C THR A 125 -20.82 13.57 12.08
N ILE A 126 -20.44 14.85 12.23
CA ILE A 126 -19.71 15.63 11.20
C ILE A 126 -18.42 14.94 10.73
N ALA A 127 -17.87 13.99 11.49
CA ALA A 127 -16.69 13.22 11.09
C ALA A 127 -16.97 12.41 9.81
N LYS A 128 -18.18 11.86 9.66
CA LYS A 128 -18.60 11.17 8.43
C LYS A 128 -18.56 12.12 7.24
N ASP A 129 -19.18 13.30 7.38
CA ASP A 129 -19.31 14.25 6.29
C ASP A 129 -17.95 14.81 5.87
N ILE A 130 -17.06 15.08 6.84
CA ILE A 130 -15.67 15.48 6.55
C ILE A 130 -14.92 14.36 5.81
N LEU A 131 -15.02 13.10 6.25
CA LEU A 131 -14.35 12.00 5.55
C LEU A 131 -14.89 11.78 4.14
N GLN A 132 -16.20 11.84 3.97
CA GLN A 132 -16.85 11.75 2.67
C GLN A 132 -16.40 12.89 1.75
N ASP A 133 -16.33 14.11 2.27
CA ASP A 133 -15.89 15.28 1.54
C ASP A 133 -14.43 15.18 1.06
N GLN A 134 -13.54 14.60 1.89
CA GLN A 134 -12.13 14.40 1.52
C GLN A 134 -11.92 13.35 0.41
N VAL A 135 -12.95 12.58 0.02
CA VAL A 135 -12.90 11.76 -1.21
C VAL A 135 -12.69 12.65 -2.44
N SER A 136 -13.23 13.88 -2.43
CA SER A 136 -13.04 14.87 -3.50
C SER A 136 -11.59 15.32 -3.69
N ALA A 137 -10.68 14.98 -2.76
CA ALA A 137 -9.25 15.22 -2.90
C ALA A 137 -8.50 14.12 -3.66
N SER A 138 -9.15 12.98 -3.95
CA SER A 138 -8.61 11.95 -4.84
C SER A 138 -8.95 12.25 -6.30
N HIS A 139 -8.04 11.93 -7.22
CA HIS A 139 -8.26 12.15 -8.64
C HIS A 139 -9.05 10.96 -9.24
N PRO A 140 -10.29 11.15 -9.72
CA PRO A 140 -11.19 10.03 -10.02
C PRO A 140 -10.75 9.13 -11.19
N TYR A 141 -9.87 9.64 -12.06
CA TYR A 141 -9.39 8.94 -13.26
C TYR A 141 -7.89 8.61 -13.21
N SER A 142 -7.23 8.72 -12.06
CA SER A 142 -5.75 8.63 -11.97
C SER A 142 -5.19 7.27 -12.35
N ALA A 143 -5.93 6.19 -12.09
CA ALA A 143 -5.51 4.83 -12.42
C ALA A 143 -5.20 4.64 -13.92
N LEU A 144 -5.87 5.40 -14.81
CA LEU A 144 -5.67 5.33 -16.26
C LEU A 144 -4.26 5.78 -16.70
N VAL A 145 -3.57 6.58 -15.89
CA VAL A 145 -2.24 7.13 -16.21
C VAL A 145 -1.12 6.12 -15.94
N VAL A 146 -1.37 5.12 -15.08
CA VAL A 146 -0.32 4.23 -14.54
C VAL A 146 0.21 3.18 -15.53
N PRO A 147 -0.64 2.46 -16.32
CA PRO A 147 -0.21 1.33 -17.14
C PRO A 147 1.00 1.60 -18.05
N PRO A 148 1.02 2.64 -18.90
CA PRO A 148 2.17 2.86 -19.80
C PRO A 148 3.48 3.15 -19.04
N LEU A 149 3.39 3.72 -17.82
CA LEU A 149 4.55 4.00 -16.98
C LEU A 149 5.05 2.73 -16.30
N ALA A 150 4.15 1.89 -15.79
CA ALA A 150 4.50 0.60 -15.21
C ALA A 150 5.11 -0.34 -16.27
N GLN A 151 4.52 -0.40 -17.47
CA GLN A 151 5.03 -1.16 -18.59
C GLN A 151 6.46 -0.77 -18.97
N ALA A 152 6.74 0.54 -19.06
CA ALA A 152 8.07 1.04 -19.41
C ALA A 152 9.16 0.71 -18.36
N LEU A 153 8.75 0.39 -17.13
CA LEU A 153 9.64 0.00 -16.04
C LEU A 153 9.71 -1.52 -15.83
N GLY A 154 9.00 -2.30 -16.64
CA GLY A 154 8.86 -3.75 -16.49
C GLY A 154 8.20 -4.13 -15.17
N ILE A 155 7.22 -3.35 -14.72
CA ILE A 155 6.42 -3.64 -13.52
C ILE A 155 5.09 -4.26 -13.97
N PRO A 156 4.71 -5.46 -13.51
CA PRO A 156 3.39 -6.01 -13.79
C PRO A 156 2.26 -5.07 -13.38
N HIS A 157 1.24 -4.91 -14.24
CA HIS A 157 0.14 -3.99 -13.99
C HIS A 157 -1.16 -4.45 -14.65
N ALA A 158 -2.29 -4.01 -14.11
CA ALA A 158 -3.60 -4.15 -14.74
C ALA A 158 -3.83 -3.05 -15.80
N ASN A 159 -4.91 -3.18 -16.57
CA ASN A 159 -5.34 -2.26 -17.62
C ASN A 159 -6.72 -1.69 -17.25
N PRO A 160 -6.77 -0.69 -16.36
CA PRO A 160 -8.02 -0.13 -15.90
C PRO A 160 -8.76 0.62 -17.00
N GLU A 161 -10.08 0.45 -17.02
CA GLU A 161 -11.04 1.22 -17.81
C GLU A 161 -12.08 1.84 -16.88
N VAL A 162 -12.51 3.09 -17.15
CA VAL A 162 -13.64 3.70 -16.45
C VAL A 162 -14.90 3.49 -17.27
N VAL A 163 -15.90 2.83 -16.67
CA VAL A 163 -17.13 2.41 -17.35
C VAL A 163 -18.37 2.84 -16.57
N PHE A 164 -19.47 3.04 -17.28
CA PHE A 164 -20.79 3.22 -16.67
C PHE A 164 -21.55 1.90 -16.70
N VAL A 165 -22.05 1.46 -15.55
CA VAL A 165 -22.87 0.25 -15.44
C VAL A 165 -24.33 0.69 -15.33
N PRO A 166 -25.19 0.35 -16.31
CA PRO A 166 -26.61 0.68 -16.26
C PRO A 166 -27.32 -0.24 -15.26
N ASP A 167 -28.64 -0.12 -15.16
CA ASP A 167 -29.47 -1.09 -14.43
C ASP A 167 -29.60 -2.43 -15.19
N ASP A 168 -28.47 -3.13 -15.32
CA ASP A 168 -28.35 -4.41 -16.03
C ASP A 168 -29.03 -5.53 -15.22
N PRO A 169 -30.05 -6.22 -15.77
CA PRO A 169 -30.68 -7.35 -15.09
C PRO A 169 -29.72 -8.47 -14.67
N ALA A 170 -28.60 -8.66 -15.38
CA ALA A 170 -27.58 -9.65 -15.06
C ALA A 170 -26.87 -9.39 -13.72
N LEU A 171 -26.98 -8.18 -13.15
CA LEU A 171 -26.51 -7.89 -11.80
C LEU A 171 -27.35 -8.60 -10.71
N GLY A 172 -28.58 -9.02 -11.00
CA GLY A 172 -29.45 -9.71 -10.04
C GLY A 172 -29.59 -8.95 -8.70
N GLN A 173 -29.28 -9.62 -7.59
CA GLN A 173 -29.32 -9.02 -6.25
C GLN A 173 -28.36 -7.84 -6.05
N TYR A 174 -27.34 -7.69 -6.91
CA TYR A 174 -26.34 -6.63 -6.77
C TYR A 174 -26.79 -5.30 -7.38
N ARG A 175 -27.94 -5.25 -8.08
CA ARG A 175 -28.47 -4.03 -8.72
C ARG A 175 -28.53 -2.83 -7.75
N GLN A 176 -29.01 -3.03 -6.53
CA GLN A 176 -29.11 -1.97 -5.52
C GLN A 176 -27.77 -1.25 -5.25
N ASP A 177 -26.66 -1.98 -5.35
CA ASP A 177 -25.33 -1.47 -5.02
C ASP A 177 -24.46 -1.20 -6.24
N PHE A 178 -24.84 -1.65 -7.44
CA PHE A 178 -24.00 -1.62 -8.65
C PHE A 178 -24.66 -1.02 -9.92
N ALA A 179 -25.98 -0.83 -9.95
CA ALA A 179 -26.67 -0.22 -11.10
C ALA A 179 -26.54 1.32 -11.12
N ASN A 180 -26.52 1.89 -12.34
CA ASN A 180 -26.56 3.33 -12.64
C ASN A 180 -25.40 4.15 -12.06
N GLN A 181 -24.17 3.63 -12.13
CA GLN A 181 -22.99 4.28 -11.54
C GLN A 181 -21.73 4.05 -12.36
N VAL A 182 -20.69 4.82 -12.04
CA VAL A 182 -19.38 4.74 -12.67
C VAL A 182 -18.43 3.87 -11.85
N PHE A 183 -17.74 2.97 -12.53
CA PHE A 183 -16.82 2.00 -11.95
C PHE A 183 -15.47 2.02 -12.65
N LEU A 184 -14.44 1.57 -11.93
CA LEU A 184 -13.21 1.10 -12.55
C LEU A 184 -13.34 -0.40 -12.81
N PHE A 185 -13.08 -0.81 -14.04
CA PHE A 185 -13.04 -2.19 -14.49
C PHE A 185 -11.60 -2.56 -14.85
N GLU A 186 -11.06 -3.61 -14.24
CA GLU A 186 -9.67 -4.03 -14.46
C GLU A 186 -9.50 -5.53 -14.20
N GLU A 187 -8.41 -6.12 -14.68
CA GLU A 187 -7.99 -7.48 -14.32
C GLU A 187 -7.80 -7.56 -12.81
N ARG A 188 -8.35 -8.60 -12.16
CA ARG A 188 -8.12 -8.79 -10.71
C ARG A 188 -6.65 -9.07 -10.43
N GLU A 189 -6.09 -9.92 -11.27
CA GLU A 189 -4.68 -10.25 -11.34
C GLU A 189 -4.31 -10.19 -12.83
N PRO A 190 -3.36 -9.32 -13.21
CA PRO A 190 -2.95 -9.17 -14.61
C PRO A 190 -2.13 -10.36 -15.12
N LEU A 191 -1.70 -11.22 -14.20
CA LEU A 191 -0.96 -12.45 -14.44
C LEU A 191 -1.82 -13.65 -13.98
N ASP A 192 -1.32 -14.86 -14.18
CA ASP A 192 -1.99 -16.11 -13.80
C ASP A 192 -2.31 -16.13 -12.29
N ALA A 193 -3.60 -16.06 -11.96
CA ALA A 193 -4.06 -15.88 -10.60
C ALA A 193 -3.72 -17.06 -9.68
N ASP A 194 -3.61 -18.26 -10.24
CA ASP A 194 -3.25 -19.47 -9.48
C ASP A 194 -1.76 -19.47 -9.12
N LYS A 195 -0.96 -18.63 -9.77
CA LYS A 195 0.49 -18.51 -9.56
C LYS A 195 0.89 -17.36 -8.64
N THR A 196 -0.04 -16.62 -8.06
CA THR A 196 0.31 -15.53 -7.14
C THR A 196 0.03 -15.83 -5.66
N ASP A 197 0.76 -15.15 -4.78
CA ASP A 197 0.53 -15.12 -3.34
C ASP A 197 0.21 -13.70 -2.83
N ASN A 198 -0.48 -13.60 -1.68
CA ASN A 198 -0.55 -12.34 -0.94
C ASN A 198 0.78 -12.11 -0.20
N THR A 199 0.99 -10.89 0.29
CA THR A 199 2.23 -10.52 0.98
C THR A 199 2.52 -11.39 2.20
N GLU A 200 1.53 -11.68 3.03
CA GLU A 200 1.73 -12.54 4.20
C GLU A 200 2.23 -13.95 3.82
N LYS A 201 1.62 -14.58 2.82
CA LYS A 201 2.01 -15.91 2.34
C LYS A 201 3.39 -15.88 1.66
N ALA A 202 3.70 -14.83 0.90
CA ALA A 202 5.03 -14.64 0.33
C ALA A 202 6.10 -14.53 1.44
N GLN A 203 5.86 -13.70 2.46
CA GLN A 203 6.75 -13.57 3.62
C GLN A 203 6.91 -14.89 4.38
N ASN A 204 5.82 -15.62 4.64
CA ASN A 204 5.88 -16.94 5.28
C ASN A 204 6.71 -17.94 4.46
N ARG A 205 6.63 -17.91 3.13
CA ARG A 205 7.42 -18.80 2.27
C ARG A 205 8.89 -18.40 2.20
N LEU A 206 9.19 -17.10 2.21
CA LEU A 206 10.56 -16.57 2.29
C LEU A 206 11.22 -16.96 3.61
N GLU A 207 10.48 -16.82 4.71
CA GLU A 207 10.97 -17.19 6.05
C GLU A 207 11.06 -18.69 6.24
N LYS A 208 10.21 -19.49 5.59
CA LYS A 208 10.30 -20.95 5.70
C LYS A 208 11.50 -21.55 4.97
N ASP A 209 11.97 -20.90 3.90
CA ASP A 209 12.91 -21.52 2.97
C ASP A 209 13.82 -20.49 2.27
N HIS A 210 15.12 -20.53 2.58
CA HIS A 210 16.13 -19.67 1.96
C HIS A 210 16.31 -19.81 0.45
N ASP A 211 15.77 -20.86 -0.18
CA ASP A 211 15.81 -20.99 -1.63
C ASP A 211 14.80 -20.06 -2.33
N ASN A 212 13.83 -19.55 -1.57
CA ASN A 212 12.92 -18.51 -2.00
C ASN A 212 13.56 -17.12 -1.90
N ARG A 213 13.30 -16.28 -2.89
CA ARG A 213 13.84 -14.91 -2.93
C ARG A 213 12.88 -13.93 -3.58
N VAL A 214 13.07 -12.65 -3.32
CA VAL A 214 12.27 -11.57 -3.90
C VAL A 214 13.07 -10.86 -4.98
N ASP A 215 12.43 -10.50 -6.08
CA ASP A 215 12.98 -9.53 -7.04
C ASP A 215 12.95 -8.11 -6.44
N GLN A 216 13.92 -7.81 -5.57
CA GLN A 216 13.98 -6.53 -4.87
C GLN A 216 14.17 -5.34 -5.83
N LEU A 217 14.78 -5.54 -7.00
CA LEU A 217 14.98 -4.48 -7.98
C LEU A 217 13.67 -4.05 -8.61
N THR A 218 12.79 -5.00 -8.95
CA THR A 218 11.44 -4.68 -9.45
C THR A 218 10.57 -4.07 -8.35
N VAL A 219 10.72 -4.51 -7.08
CA VAL A 219 10.07 -3.83 -5.93
C VAL A 219 10.52 -2.37 -5.86
N LEU A 220 11.83 -2.10 -5.95
CA LEU A 220 12.34 -0.74 -5.90
C LEU A 220 11.82 0.12 -7.05
N ARG A 221 11.79 -0.39 -8.28
CA ARG A 221 11.21 0.31 -9.44
C ARG A 221 9.74 0.67 -9.20
N ALA A 222 8.95 -0.25 -8.66
CA ALA A 222 7.55 0.02 -8.31
C ALA A 222 7.42 1.11 -7.24
N ARG A 223 8.25 1.10 -6.19
CA ARG A 223 8.23 2.12 -5.14
C ARG A 223 8.70 3.49 -5.64
N LEU A 224 9.67 3.54 -6.54
CA LEU A 224 10.09 4.78 -7.21
C LEU A 224 8.96 5.35 -8.08
N LEU A 225 8.22 4.50 -8.80
CA LEU A 225 7.04 4.91 -9.55
C LEU A 225 5.95 5.46 -8.61
N ASP A 226 5.72 4.82 -7.46
CA ASP A 226 4.76 5.31 -6.46
C ASP A 226 5.10 6.71 -5.95
N MET A 227 6.40 6.99 -5.69
CA MET A 227 6.85 8.33 -5.30
C MET A 227 6.66 9.36 -6.43
N LEU A 228 6.87 8.96 -7.67
CA LEU A 228 6.66 9.81 -8.85
C LEU A 228 5.17 10.15 -9.05
N LEU A 229 4.29 9.16 -8.88
CA LEU A 229 2.83 9.28 -8.99
C LEU A 229 2.17 9.89 -7.75
N GLY A 230 2.85 9.89 -6.61
CA GLY A 230 2.29 10.34 -5.34
C GLY A 230 1.26 9.38 -4.76
N ASP A 231 1.48 8.08 -4.95
CA ASP A 231 0.67 7.00 -4.39
C ASP A 231 1.02 6.76 -2.91
N TYR A 232 0.31 7.46 -2.01
CA TYR A 232 0.70 7.57 -0.59
C TYR A 232 0.20 6.43 0.28
N ASP A 233 -0.76 5.63 -0.17
CA ASP A 233 -1.41 4.58 0.63
C ASP A 233 -0.86 3.18 0.35
N ARG A 234 0.40 3.09 -0.11
CA ARG A 234 1.02 1.82 -0.47
C ARG A 234 1.21 0.92 0.76
N HIS A 235 0.36 -0.11 0.92
CA HIS A 235 0.44 -1.10 2.02
C HIS A 235 0.41 -2.56 1.50
N GLU A 236 0.66 -3.52 2.39
CA GLU A 236 0.97 -4.92 2.08
C GLU A 236 -0.13 -5.64 1.26
N ASP A 237 -1.41 -5.32 1.47
CA ASP A 237 -2.54 -5.96 0.76
C ASP A 237 -2.68 -5.53 -0.71
N GLN A 238 -2.06 -4.39 -1.05
CA GLN A 238 -2.06 -3.86 -2.41
C GLN A 238 -0.97 -4.49 -3.28
N TRP A 239 -0.38 -5.59 -2.83
CA TRP A 239 0.59 -6.38 -3.60
C TRP A 239 0.10 -7.81 -3.75
N ARG A 240 0.33 -8.35 -4.94
CA ARG A 240 0.42 -9.80 -5.16
C ARG A 240 1.86 -10.12 -5.51
N TRP A 241 2.20 -11.39 -5.39
CA TRP A 241 3.54 -11.87 -5.67
C TRP A 241 3.46 -13.04 -6.63
N GLU A 242 3.86 -12.82 -7.88
CA GLU A 242 3.94 -13.91 -8.84
C GLU A 242 5.09 -14.85 -8.47
N ARG A 243 4.82 -16.15 -8.47
CA ARG A 243 5.82 -17.19 -8.26
C ARG A 243 6.46 -17.56 -9.59
N ARG A 244 7.75 -17.24 -9.75
CA ARG A 244 8.57 -17.74 -10.85
C ARG A 244 9.51 -18.82 -10.34
N ALA A 245 9.45 -20.00 -10.95
CA ALA A 245 10.35 -21.10 -10.62
C ALA A 245 11.80 -20.68 -10.84
N ALA A 246 12.67 -21.05 -9.92
CA ALA A 246 14.10 -20.80 -10.00
C ALA A 246 14.88 -21.99 -9.45
N ASP A 247 16.17 -22.06 -9.75
CA ASP A 247 17.02 -23.13 -9.25
C ASP A 247 16.99 -23.21 -7.71
N GLY A 248 16.54 -24.35 -7.21
CA GLY A 248 16.32 -24.66 -5.80
C GLY A 248 15.04 -24.09 -5.15
N GLY A 249 14.33 -23.15 -5.76
CA GLY A 249 13.22 -22.46 -5.08
C GLY A 249 12.37 -21.54 -5.96
N THR A 250 11.82 -20.47 -5.38
CA THR A 250 10.90 -19.55 -6.07
C THR A 250 11.39 -18.10 -5.98
N VAL A 251 11.39 -17.40 -7.12
CA VAL A 251 11.50 -15.94 -7.17
C VAL A 251 10.11 -15.34 -7.09
N TYR A 252 9.88 -14.45 -6.14
CA TYR A 252 8.65 -13.68 -5.98
C TYR A 252 8.80 -12.32 -6.67
N GLU A 253 8.05 -12.10 -7.74
CA GLU A 253 7.97 -10.83 -8.44
C GLU A 253 6.77 -10.01 -7.93
N PRO A 254 6.95 -8.71 -7.64
CA PRO A 254 5.85 -7.89 -7.16
C PRO A 254 4.86 -7.56 -8.28
N VAL A 255 3.57 -7.68 -7.96
CA VAL A 255 2.45 -7.26 -8.79
C VAL A 255 1.65 -6.23 -7.98
N PRO A 256 1.99 -4.93 -8.08
CA PRO A 256 1.23 -3.88 -7.42
C PRO A 256 -0.20 -3.80 -7.97
N ARG A 257 -1.16 -3.61 -7.08
CA ARG A 257 -2.58 -3.40 -7.39
C ARG A 257 -3.07 -2.11 -6.75
N ASP A 258 -4.32 -1.74 -7.04
CA ASP A 258 -5.01 -0.63 -6.38
C ASP A 258 -4.28 0.72 -6.51
N ARG A 259 -4.57 1.42 -7.61
CA ARG A 259 -3.93 2.69 -8.01
C ARG A 259 -4.82 3.91 -7.80
N ASP A 260 -5.73 3.87 -6.82
CA ASP A 260 -6.74 4.90 -6.61
C ASP A 260 -6.29 6.12 -5.78
N HIS A 261 -5.18 6.01 -5.05
CA HIS A 261 -4.59 7.11 -4.27
C HIS A 261 -3.49 7.89 -5.01
N VAL A 262 -3.36 7.67 -6.32
CA VAL A 262 -2.47 8.45 -7.19
C VAL A 262 -2.98 9.89 -7.37
N PHE A 263 -2.05 10.84 -7.36
CA PHE A 263 -2.30 12.28 -7.51
C PHE A 263 -3.17 12.93 -6.43
N TYR A 264 -3.25 12.38 -5.21
CA TYR A 264 -4.03 12.96 -4.13
C TYR A 264 -3.72 14.45 -3.87
N ARG A 265 -4.72 15.33 -3.87
CA ARG A 265 -4.57 16.79 -3.75
C ARG A 265 -5.61 17.39 -2.79
N PRO A 266 -5.35 17.32 -1.48
CA PRO A 266 -6.15 18.03 -0.49
C PRO A 266 -5.85 19.53 -0.54
N SER A 267 -6.85 20.34 -0.19
CA SER A 267 -6.75 21.80 -0.10
C SER A 267 -7.64 22.32 1.03
N GLY A 268 -7.69 23.63 1.25
CA GLY A 268 -8.41 24.23 2.37
C GLY A 268 -7.60 24.27 3.67
N ALA A 269 -8.03 25.11 4.61
CA ALA A 269 -7.30 25.38 5.85
C ALA A 269 -7.08 24.13 6.70
N PHE A 270 -8.10 23.27 6.83
CA PHE A 270 -8.04 22.08 7.68
C PHE A 270 -7.12 20.99 7.09
N PRO A 271 -7.30 20.51 5.84
CA PRO A 271 -6.39 19.51 5.28
C PRO A 271 -4.95 20.00 5.15
N TRP A 272 -4.75 21.29 4.86
CA TRP A 272 -3.43 21.91 4.84
C TRP A 272 -2.73 21.81 6.20
N ALA A 273 -3.43 22.13 7.30
CA ALA A 273 -2.91 22.04 8.66
C ALA A 273 -2.65 20.58 9.05
N LEU A 274 -3.59 19.68 8.74
CA LEU A 274 -3.48 18.25 9.03
C LEU A 274 -2.29 17.59 8.32
N SER A 275 -1.98 18.03 7.09
CA SER A 275 -0.87 17.45 6.30
C SER A 275 0.52 17.85 6.79
N ARG A 276 0.66 18.71 7.81
CA ARG A 276 1.97 19.17 8.28
C ARG A 276 2.79 18.06 8.92
N HIS A 277 4.11 18.27 8.96
CA HIS A 277 5.07 17.23 9.35
C HIS A 277 4.75 16.59 10.69
N ILE A 278 4.36 17.39 11.68
CA ILE A 278 4.04 16.97 13.05
C ILE A 278 2.72 16.18 13.17
N PHE A 279 1.85 16.27 12.17
CA PHE A 279 0.55 15.58 12.12
C PHE A 279 0.59 14.44 11.09
N LYS A 280 -0.26 14.47 10.07
CA LYS A 280 -0.42 13.41 9.06
C LYS A 280 0.32 13.78 7.77
N ALA A 281 1.64 13.76 7.84
CA ALA A 281 2.49 14.14 6.70
C ALA A 281 2.31 13.25 5.45
N ASN A 282 1.75 12.04 5.59
CA ASN A 282 1.42 11.15 4.48
C ASN A 282 0.28 11.65 3.59
N VAL A 283 -0.68 12.39 4.14
CA VAL A 283 -1.79 12.98 3.37
C VAL A 283 -1.46 14.37 2.83
N GLN A 284 -0.19 14.65 2.57
CA GLN A 284 0.19 15.85 1.83
C GLN A 284 -0.24 15.78 0.37
N GLY A 285 -0.48 16.94 -0.24
CA GLY A 285 -0.87 17.00 -1.64
C GLY A 285 0.23 16.66 -2.64
N TYR A 286 -0.23 16.26 -3.82
CA TYR A 286 0.56 15.99 -5.00
C TYR A 286 1.09 17.29 -5.61
N ASP A 287 2.36 17.55 -5.37
CA ASP A 287 3.11 18.69 -5.91
C ASP A 287 4.40 18.22 -6.61
N ASP A 288 5.21 19.16 -7.12
CA ASP A 288 6.51 18.94 -7.76
C ASP A 288 7.55 18.18 -6.91
N HIS A 289 7.35 18.12 -5.59
CA HIS A 289 8.16 17.36 -4.65
C HIS A 289 7.32 16.79 -3.48
N ILE A 290 7.90 15.85 -2.72
CA ILE A 290 7.30 15.28 -1.52
C ILE A 290 7.95 15.94 -0.29
N ARG A 291 7.31 17.00 0.21
CA ARG A 291 7.69 17.74 1.42
C ARG A 291 8.28 16.88 2.56
N SER A 292 7.64 15.76 2.91
CA SER A 292 8.04 14.91 4.04
C SER A 292 8.27 13.45 3.63
N ILE A 293 9.09 13.19 2.61
CA ILE A 293 9.32 11.84 2.03
C ILE A 293 9.40 10.67 3.04
N ASN A 294 10.11 10.84 4.17
CA ASN A 294 10.24 9.78 5.17
C ASN A 294 8.91 9.45 5.86
N ARG A 295 8.11 10.45 6.23
CA ARG A 295 6.78 10.26 6.83
C ARG A 295 5.69 10.06 5.79
N TRP A 296 5.95 10.46 4.54
CA TRP A 296 5.03 10.23 3.45
C TRP A 296 4.83 8.73 3.19
N ASN A 297 5.94 7.98 3.23
CA ASN A 297 5.93 6.51 3.16
C ASN A 297 5.50 5.82 4.47
N ASP A 298 4.64 6.42 5.29
CA ASP A 298 4.18 5.80 6.54
C ASP A 298 3.51 4.45 6.29
N LYS A 299 2.70 4.34 5.24
CA LYS A 299 1.98 3.11 4.89
C LYS A 299 2.93 1.99 4.42
N ALA A 300 3.95 2.36 3.65
CA ALA A 300 4.94 1.41 3.13
C ALA A 300 6.11 1.13 4.09
N ARG A 301 6.18 1.80 5.26
CA ARG A 301 7.36 1.78 6.14
C ARG A 301 7.85 0.39 6.55
N ASN A 302 6.94 -0.58 6.68
CA ASN A 302 7.25 -1.95 7.09
C ASN A 302 7.58 -2.79 5.86
N PHE A 303 6.70 -2.74 4.84
CA PHE A 303 6.92 -3.32 3.52
C PHE A 303 8.32 -2.99 2.95
N ASP A 304 8.66 -1.70 2.83
CA ASP A 304 9.93 -1.25 2.25
C ASP A 304 11.14 -1.71 3.09
N ARG A 305 10.99 -1.83 4.42
CA ARG A 305 12.04 -2.34 5.31
C ARG A 305 12.25 -3.84 5.20
N TYR A 306 11.23 -4.58 4.82
CA TYR A 306 11.30 -6.03 4.63
C TYR A 306 11.87 -6.35 3.24
N PHE A 307 11.30 -5.76 2.20
CA PHE A 307 11.56 -6.17 0.81
C PHE A 307 12.73 -5.44 0.13
N LEU A 308 13.27 -4.37 0.71
CA LEU A 308 14.41 -3.62 0.14
C LEU A 308 15.66 -3.65 1.02
N ASN A 309 15.71 -4.54 2.02
CA ASN A 309 16.80 -4.57 3.00
C ASN A 309 18.15 -4.99 2.40
N GLY A 310 18.15 -5.71 1.27
CA GLY A 310 19.36 -6.17 0.57
C GLY A 310 20.00 -5.13 -0.33
N LEU A 311 19.25 -4.10 -0.74
CA LEU A 311 19.73 -3.13 -1.72
C LEU A 311 20.66 -2.08 -1.10
N SER A 312 21.79 -1.84 -1.76
CA SER A 312 22.78 -0.80 -1.43
C SER A 312 22.39 0.58 -1.97
N GLU A 313 23.10 1.65 -1.56
CA GLU A 313 22.90 2.98 -2.16
C GLU A 313 23.19 2.97 -3.66
N ALA A 314 24.15 2.13 -4.11
CA ALA A 314 24.49 1.98 -5.52
C ALA A 314 23.33 1.36 -6.31
N ASP A 315 22.69 0.31 -5.78
CA ASP A 315 21.50 -0.28 -6.40
C ASP A 315 20.38 0.75 -6.52
N TRP A 316 20.18 1.57 -5.48
CA TRP A 316 19.21 2.66 -5.52
C TRP A 316 19.54 3.68 -6.62
N LYS A 317 20.79 4.14 -6.71
CA LYS A 317 21.22 5.06 -7.77
C LYS A 317 21.00 4.46 -9.17
N THR A 318 21.32 3.19 -9.36
CA THR A 318 21.11 2.48 -10.62
C THR A 318 19.62 2.42 -10.98
N GLN A 319 18.74 2.03 -10.05
CA GLN A 319 17.30 1.96 -10.34
C GLN A 319 16.67 3.36 -10.50
N ILE A 320 17.15 4.38 -9.80
CA ILE A 320 16.73 5.77 -10.01
C ILE A 320 17.07 6.22 -11.42
N ALA A 321 18.31 6.00 -11.88
CA ALA A 321 18.74 6.36 -13.22
C ALA A 321 17.95 5.59 -14.28
N TYR A 322 17.70 4.29 -14.04
CA TYR A 322 16.84 3.46 -14.89
C TYR A 322 15.44 4.07 -15.05
N VAL A 323 14.78 4.42 -13.93
CA VAL A 323 13.43 5.02 -13.95
C VAL A 323 13.44 6.37 -14.68
N GLN A 324 14.44 7.21 -14.45
CA GLN A 324 14.54 8.51 -15.13
C GLN A 324 14.72 8.36 -16.65
N ALA A 325 15.53 7.39 -17.08
CA ALA A 325 15.79 7.12 -18.50
C ALA A 325 14.59 6.49 -19.24
N HIS A 326 13.85 5.59 -18.57
CA HIS A 326 12.74 4.86 -19.19
C HIS A 326 11.40 5.62 -19.15
N LEU A 327 11.34 6.74 -18.44
CA LEU A 327 10.17 7.63 -18.41
C LEU A 327 10.47 8.97 -19.08
N PRO A 328 10.71 9.02 -20.41
CA PRO A 328 10.97 10.28 -21.11
C PRO A 328 9.75 11.20 -21.05
N ASP A 329 9.95 12.50 -21.30
CA ASP A 329 8.90 13.54 -21.19
C ASP A 329 7.69 13.20 -22.05
N SER A 330 7.96 12.68 -23.25
CA SER A 330 6.92 12.26 -24.20
C SER A 330 6.06 11.13 -23.66
N LEU A 331 6.63 10.17 -22.91
CA LEU A 331 5.86 9.09 -22.30
C LEU A 331 5.02 9.61 -21.14
N LEU A 332 5.58 10.45 -20.27
CA LEU A 332 4.84 11.07 -19.16
C LEU A 332 3.66 11.90 -19.69
N ALA A 333 3.88 12.72 -20.72
CA ALA A 333 2.82 13.50 -21.34
C ALA A 333 1.73 12.62 -22.00
N ARG A 334 2.12 11.55 -22.70
CA ARG A 334 1.16 10.60 -23.30
C ARG A 334 0.35 9.86 -22.23
N ALA A 335 0.98 9.46 -21.14
CA ALA A 335 0.29 8.79 -20.04
C ALA A 335 -0.80 9.68 -19.43
N VAL A 336 -0.51 10.96 -19.19
CA VAL A 336 -1.52 11.92 -18.68
C VAL A 336 -2.64 12.18 -19.69
N ARG A 337 -2.35 12.09 -21.00
CA ARG A 337 -3.38 12.20 -22.06
C ARG A 337 -4.35 11.02 -22.15
N LEU A 338 -4.15 9.95 -21.38
CA LEU A 338 -5.14 8.88 -21.21
C LEU A 338 -6.32 9.31 -20.34
N LEU A 339 -6.21 10.44 -19.62
CA LEU A 339 -7.36 11.05 -18.96
C LEU A 339 -8.41 11.48 -20.01
N PRO A 340 -9.72 11.40 -19.68
CA PRO A 340 -10.75 11.92 -20.57
C PRO A 340 -10.49 13.39 -20.97
N PRO A 341 -10.79 13.82 -22.21
CA PRO A 341 -10.33 15.12 -22.72
C PRO A 341 -10.68 16.32 -21.84
N ASN A 342 -11.89 16.38 -21.29
CA ASN A 342 -12.32 17.44 -20.38
C ASN A 342 -11.63 17.36 -19.00
N ILE A 343 -11.38 16.16 -18.49
CA ILE A 343 -10.58 15.94 -17.27
C ILE A 343 -9.13 16.38 -17.50
N TYR A 344 -8.54 16.03 -18.65
CA TYR A 344 -7.21 16.49 -19.04
C TYR A 344 -7.13 18.01 -19.12
N GLN A 345 -8.13 18.69 -19.68
CA GLN A 345 -8.16 20.16 -19.71
C GLN A 345 -8.12 20.78 -18.30
N LEU A 346 -8.81 20.17 -17.34
CA LEU A 346 -8.92 20.67 -15.96
C LEU A 346 -7.68 20.40 -15.10
N SER A 347 -7.02 19.24 -15.26
CA SER A 347 -5.91 18.83 -14.37
C SER A 347 -4.61 18.47 -15.10
N GLY A 348 -4.67 18.06 -16.36
CA GLY A 348 -3.58 17.48 -17.15
C GLY A 348 -2.29 18.31 -17.18
N PRO A 349 -2.33 19.61 -17.56
CA PRO A 349 -1.13 20.44 -17.57
C PRO A 349 -0.39 20.50 -16.23
N THR A 350 -1.13 20.59 -15.12
CA THR A 350 -0.56 20.60 -13.76
C THR A 350 0.04 19.25 -13.41
N LEU A 351 -0.66 18.14 -13.72
CA LEU A 351 -0.15 16.79 -13.47
C LEU A 351 1.14 16.52 -14.26
N THR A 352 1.16 16.85 -15.55
CA THR A 352 2.34 16.69 -16.40
C THR A 352 3.53 17.48 -15.86
N ARG A 353 3.34 18.75 -15.49
CA ARG A 353 4.40 19.57 -14.89
C ARG A 353 4.95 18.94 -13.60
N ASN A 354 4.06 18.50 -12.71
CA ASN A 354 4.47 17.91 -11.43
C ASN A 354 5.18 16.55 -11.62
N LEU A 355 4.74 15.72 -12.56
CA LEU A 355 5.39 14.45 -12.91
C LEU A 355 6.83 14.67 -13.42
N LEU A 356 7.01 15.63 -14.34
CA LEU A 356 8.31 15.99 -14.88
C LEU A 356 9.26 16.47 -13.78
N ALA A 357 8.77 17.37 -12.91
CA ALA A 357 9.54 17.88 -11.79
C ALA A 357 9.90 16.80 -10.76
N ARG A 358 8.96 15.88 -10.46
CA ARG A 358 9.23 14.74 -9.58
C ARG A 358 10.26 13.79 -10.15
N ARG A 359 10.19 13.48 -11.45
CA ARG A 359 11.21 12.66 -12.13
C ARG A 359 12.59 13.33 -12.05
N ALA A 360 12.67 14.63 -12.31
CA ALA A 360 13.93 15.37 -12.21
C ALA A 360 14.50 15.35 -10.77
N ASN A 361 13.65 15.48 -9.77
CA ASN A 361 14.03 15.46 -8.35
C ASN A 361 14.13 14.05 -7.72
N LEU A 362 13.86 12.99 -8.48
CA LEU A 362 13.70 11.63 -7.94
C LEU A 362 14.93 11.18 -7.15
N GLY A 363 16.13 11.42 -7.68
CA GLY A 363 17.38 11.04 -7.01
C GLY A 363 17.53 11.62 -5.61
N ARG A 364 17.24 12.91 -5.44
CA ARG A 364 17.31 13.57 -4.13
C ARG A 364 16.29 12.99 -3.14
N GLN A 365 15.06 12.76 -3.59
CA GLN A 365 13.98 12.27 -2.72
C GLN A 365 14.18 10.80 -2.34
N ALA A 366 14.48 9.95 -3.32
CA ALA A 366 14.67 8.53 -3.13
C ALA A 366 15.90 8.25 -2.24
N LEU A 367 17.03 8.95 -2.44
CA LEU A 367 18.21 8.76 -1.59
C LEU A 367 18.01 9.28 -0.16
N LYS A 368 17.21 10.35 0.03
CA LYS A 368 16.81 10.77 1.38
C LYS A 368 16.00 9.68 2.09
N TYR A 369 15.13 8.98 1.36
CA TYR A 369 14.36 7.87 1.89
C TYR A 369 15.20 6.61 2.12
N TYR A 370 16.11 6.27 1.21
CA TYR A 370 17.09 5.18 1.38
C TYR A 370 17.85 5.33 2.71
N ARG A 371 18.41 6.52 3.00
CA ARG A 371 19.15 6.76 4.25
C ARG A 371 18.26 6.62 5.49
N PHE A 372 16.98 6.97 5.37
CA PHE A 372 16.02 6.73 6.43
C PHE A 372 15.74 5.22 6.67
N LEU A 373 15.67 4.42 5.60
CA LEU A 373 15.57 2.97 5.70
C LEU A 373 16.88 2.38 6.27
N ALA A 374 18.03 2.76 5.74
CA ALA A 374 19.36 2.27 6.11
C ALA A 374 19.77 2.59 7.56
N ARG A 375 19.16 3.59 8.20
CA ARG A 375 19.42 3.93 9.61
C ARG A 375 19.27 2.73 10.56
N GLN A 376 18.31 1.86 10.29
CA GLN A 376 18.08 0.64 11.05
C GLN A 376 17.64 -0.47 10.10
N VAL A 377 18.46 -1.51 9.96
CA VAL A 377 18.18 -2.62 9.04
C VAL A 377 17.99 -3.92 9.82
N SER A 378 16.95 -4.64 9.48
CA SER A 378 16.67 -5.99 10.00
C SER A 378 16.81 -6.99 8.85
N ILE A 379 17.56 -8.05 9.10
CA ILE A 379 17.92 -9.08 8.12
C ILE A 379 17.44 -10.40 8.72
N PRO A 380 16.24 -10.88 8.36
CA PRO A 380 15.81 -12.22 8.69
C PRO A 380 16.57 -13.24 7.82
N ALA A 381 16.96 -14.36 8.42
CA ALA A 381 17.38 -15.57 7.74
C ALA A 381 16.12 -16.39 7.38
N SER A 382 16.15 -17.72 7.49
CA SER A 382 14.96 -18.57 7.30
C SER A 382 14.82 -19.64 8.40
N ASP A 383 13.82 -20.51 8.29
CA ASP A 383 13.63 -21.64 9.19
C ASP A 383 14.60 -22.80 8.87
N LYS A 384 15.41 -22.65 7.82
CA LYS A 384 16.52 -23.55 7.48
C LYS A 384 17.82 -23.05 8.11
N ARG A 385 18.90 -23.84 8.01
CA ARG A 385 20.19 -23.51 8.63
C ARG A 385 20.98 -22.53 7.77
N GLU A 386 21.33 -21.38 8.32
CA GLU A 386 22.20 -20.40 7.68
C GLU A 386 23.42 -20.03 8.52
N ARG A 387 24.45 -19.52 7.84
CA ARG A 387 25.55 -18.80 8.45
C ARG A 387 25.42 -17.31 8.17
N LEU A 388 25.33 -16.52 9.24
CA LEU A 388 25.24 -15.07 9.22
C LEU A 388 26.55 -14.45 9.70
N GLU A 389 27.34 -13.93 8.77
CA GLU A 389 28.65 -13.33 9.05
C GLU A 389 28.59 -11.80 9.04
N VAL A 390 29.20 -11.17 10.05
CA VAL A 390 29.43 -9.74 10.16
C VAL A 390 30.94 -9.48 10.19
N ALA A 391 31.48 -9.05 9.06
CA ALA A 391 32.89 -8.71 8.93
C ALA A 391 33.13 -7.21 9.15
N HIS A 392 34.07 -6.88 10.04
CA HIS A 392 34.55 -5.51 10.22
C HIS A 392 35.45 -5.10 9.05
N LEU A 393 35.16 -3.96 8.45
CA LEU A 393 35.93 -3.37 7.36
C LEU A 393 36.53 -2.01 7.78
N PRO A 394 37.53 -1.50 7.02
CA PRO A 394 38.07 -0.16 7.24
C PRO A 394 37.01 0.94 7.27
N GLY A 395 37.26 2.00 8.06
CA GLY A 395 36.32 3.10 8.24
C GLY A 395 35.13 2.79 9.16
N GLY A 396 35.14 1.65 9.85
CA GLY A 396 34.05 1.23 10.74
C GLY A 396 32.82 0.70 9.99
N GLN A 397 32.98 0.38 8.70
CA GLN A 397 31.97 -0.29 7.89
C GLN A 397 31.80 -1.74 8.34
N LEU A 398 30.60 -2.29 8.12
CA LEU A 398 30.30 -3.69 8.38
C LEU A 398 29.79 -4.35 7.11
N ARG A 399 30.39 -5.47 6.70
CA ARG A 399 29.84 -6.32 5.66
C ARG A 399 29.05 -7.45 6.30
N VAL A 400 27.79 -7.58 5.93
CA VAL A 400 26.95 -8.71 6.32
C VAL A 400 26.83 -9.65 5.13
N THR A 401 27.10 -10.93 5.36
CA THR A 401 26.93 -12.01 4.40
C THR A 401 26.08 -13.11 5.03
N SER A 402 25.06 -13.59 4.33
CA SER A 402 24.31 -14.80 4.69
C SER A 402 24.55 -15.88 3.65
N THR A 403 24.80 -17.10 4.12
CA THR A 403 25.01 -18.28 3.26
C THR A 403 24.22 -19.47 3.81
N THR A 404 23.79 -20.39 2.95
CA THR A 404 23.27 -21.69 3.40
C THR A 404 24.33 -22.42 4.22
N LEU A 405 23.95 -23.18 5.24
CA LEU A 405 24.91 -23.97 6.03
C LEU A 405 24.79 -25.46 5.70
N LYS A 406 25.91 -26.08 5.27
CA LYS A 406 25.95 -27.52 4.98
C LYS A 406 26.03 -28.35 6.27
N LYS A 407 25.72 -29.65 6.17
CA LYS A 407 25.75 -30.58 7.31
C LYS A 407 27.13 -30.72 7.98
N ASP A 408 28.20 -30.51 7.22
CA ASP A 408 29.58 -30.52 7.71
C ASP A 408 30.01 -29.20 8.37
N GLY A 409 29.10 -28.22 8.47
CA GLY A 409 29.36 -26.90 9.04
C GLY A 409 30.03 -25.92 8.08
N THR A 410 30.27 -26.30 6.82
CA THR A 410 30.87 -25.39 5.83
C THR A 410 29.82 -24.48 5.18
N PRO A 411 30.19 -23.23 4.80
CA PRO A 411 29.31 -22.33 4.06
C PRO A 411 28.98 -22.89 2.66
N GLY A 412 27.74 -22.70 2.23
CA GLY A 412 27.27 -23.03 0.89
C GLY A 412 26.99 -21.79 0.05
N LYS A 413 25.80 -21.76 -0.58
CA LYS A 413 25.37 -20.71 -1.51
C LYS A 413 25.17 -19.38 -0.77
N GLU A 414 25.58 -18.26 -1.39
CA GLU A 414 25.30 -16.91 -0.89
C GLU A 414 23.82 -16.56 -1.11
N LEU A 415 23.19 -16.09 -0.04
CA LEU A 415 21.78 -15.71 0.01
C LEU A 415 21.60 -14.20 0.11
N TYR A 416 22.55 -13.53 0.76
CA TYR A 416 22.51 -12.10 1.02
C TYR A 416 23.93 -11.57 1.18
N GLN A 417 24.19 -10.39 0.62
CA GLN A 417 25.41 -9.64 0.92
C GLN A 417 25.14 -8.14 0.86
N ARG A 418 25.55 -7.41 1.90
CA ARG A 418 25.51 -5.94 1.91
C ARG A 418 26.57 -5.34 2.80
N THR A 419 27.21 -4.27 2.34
CA THR A 419 28.10 -3.44 3.17
C THR A 419 27.33 -2.24 3.72
N PHE A 420 27.52 -1.97 5.01
CA PHE A 420 26.85 -0.92 5.77
C PHE A 420 27.83 0.13 6.25
N ASP A 421 27.57 1.38 5.86
CA ASP A 421 28.34 2.54 6.26
C ASP A 421 27.79 3.15 7.57
N PRO A 422 28.64 3.45 8.57
CA PRO A 422 28.23 4.11 9.82
C PRO A 422 27.67 5.53 9.65
N ALA A 423 27.90 6.19 8.51
CA ALA A 423 27.29 7.47 8.17
C ALA A 423 25.77 7.35 8.03
N ASP A 424 25.30 6.28 7.38
CA ASP A 424 23.89 6.01 7.14
C ASP A 424 23.28 5.08 8.19
N THR A 425 24.03 4.07 8.63
CA THR A 425 23.53 2.95 9.45
C THR A 425 23.85 3.17 10.92
N ARG A 426 22.87 2.96 11.79
CA ARG A 426 23.04 3.07 13.26
C ARG A 426 22.83 1.75 13.97
N GLU A 427 22.02 0.86 13.43
CA GLU A 427 21.70 -0.43 14.03
C GLU A 427 21.42 -1.51 12.97
N LEU A 428 22.07 -2.66 13.13
CA LEU A 428 21.84 -3.89 12.38
C LEU A 428 21.23 -4.94 13.31
N ARG A 429 20.22 -5.65 12.82
CA ARG A 429 19.53 -6.73 13.53
C ARG A 429 19.50 -7.96 12.63
N LEU A 430 20.25 -8.99 12.97
CA LEU A 430 20.32 -10.24 12.22
C LEU A 430 19.53 -11.28 13.00
N TYR A 431 18.52 -11.90 12.38
CA TYR A 431 17.65 -12.89 13.01
C TYR A 431 17.89 -14.26 12.36
N GLY A 432 18.13 -15.29 13.17
CA GLY A 432 18.26 -16.68 12.72
C GLY A 432 16.92 -17.35 12.41
N LEU A 433 15.86 -16.97 13.13
CA LEU A 433 14.50 -17.53 12.98
C LEU A 433 14.35 -18.97 13.44
N GLY A 434 14.41 -19.96 12.55
CA GLY A 434 14.06 -21.36 12.89
C GLY A 434 15.22 -22.34 12.81
N GLY A 435 16.28 -22.00 12.06
CA GLY A 435 17.44 -22.84 11.83
C GLY A 435 18.28 -23.11 13.07
N ALA A 436 19.23 -24.04 12.92
CA ALA A 436 20.39 -24.13 13.80
C ALA A 436 21.48 -23.28 13.17
N ASP A 437 21.53 -22.00 13.54
CA ASP A 437 22.23 -20.97 12.78
C ASP A 437 23.61 -20.66 13.34
N HIS A 438 24.51 -20.28 12.44
CA HIS A 438 25.89 -19.97 12.76
C HIS A 438 26.14 -18.48 12.57
N PHE A 439 26.16 -17.73 13.66
CA PHE A 439 26.56 -16.33 13.65
C PHE A 439 28.07 -16.20 13.79
N ALA A 440 28.68 -15.41 12.92
CA ALA A 440 30.11 -15.12 12.96
C ALA A 440 30.36 -13.61 12.96
N VAL A 441 31.24 -13.13 13.85
CA VAL A 441 31.74 -11.75 13.83
C VAL A 441 33.25 -11.78 13.64
N THR A 442 33.71 -11.27 12.49
CA THR A 442 35.09 -11.40 12.02
C THR A 442 35.71 -10.02 11.73
N GLY A 443 37.01 -10.03 11.41
CA GLY A 443 37.80 -8.83 11.11
C GLY A 443 38.33 -8.12 12.35
N ALA A 444 39.40 -7.33 12.15
CA ALA A 444 39.97 -6.45 13.16
C ALA A 444 39.43 -5.03 12.92
N GLY A 445 38.82 -4.41 13.92
CA GLY A 445 38.29 -3.05 13.78
C GLY A 445 37.24 -2.69 14.82
N ARG A 446 36.79 -1.43 14.78
CA ARG A 446 35.69 -0.93 15.63
C ARG A 446 34.66 -0.27 14.73
N SER A 447 33.38 -0.64 14.90
CA SER A 447 32.26 0.05 14.25
C SER A 447 31.40 0.79 15.27
N PRO A 448 30.91 2.02 14.98
CA PRO A 448 29.91 2.68 15.81
C PRO A 448 28.49 2.10 15.61
N ILE A 449 28.29 1.28 14.57
CA ILE A 449 27.04 0.58 14.27
C ILE A 449 26.76 -0.42 15.40
N LYS A 450 25.54 -0.36 15.96
CA LYS A 450 25.09 -1.38 16.91
C LYS A 450 24.68 -2.63 16.14
N VAL A 451 25.20 -3.79 16.52
CA VAL A 451 24.85 -5.09 15.94
C VAL A 451 24.11 -5.92 16.98
N ARG A 452 22.96 -6.45 16.60
CA ARG A 452 22.22 -7.45 17.35
C ARG A 452 22.21 -8.74 16.54
N LEU A 453 22.72 -9.80 17.14
CA LEU A 453 22.59 -11.16 16.67
C LEU A 453 21.46 -11.77 17.51
N ILE A 454 20.39 -12.18 16.86
CA ILE A 454 19.20 -12.73 17.49
C ILE A 454 19.06 -14.15 16.98
N GLY A 455 19.12 -15.12 17.88
CA GLY A 455 18.92 -16.52 17.58
C GLY A 455 17.49 -16.84 17.16
N GLY A 456 17.16 -18.12 17.21
CA GLY A 456 15.94 -18.69 16.68
C GLY A 456 15.27 -19.72 17.59
N ALA A 457 14.51 -20.61 16.99
CA ALA A 457 13.93 -21.76 17.65
C ALA A 457 14.92 -22.94 17.72
N GLY A 458 15.86 -23.03 16.78
CA GLY A 458 16.91 -24.05 16.78
C GLY A 458 18.12 -23.67 17.64
N PRO A 459 19.03 -24.63 17.88
CA PRO A 459 20.24 -24.39 18.65
C PRO A 459 21.26 -23.59 17.83
N ASP A 460 21.65 -22.43 18.35
CA ASP A 460 22.48 -21.48 17.62
C ASP A 460 23.92 -21.41 18.13
N THR A 461 24.83 -21.05 17.22
CA THR A 461 26.25 -20.85 17.51
C THR A 461 26.65 -19.41 17.24
N PHE A 462 27.32 -18.79 18.21
CA PHE A 462 27.79 -17.41 18.12
C PHE A 462 29.31 -17.33 18.27
N ALA A 463 30.01 -17.31 17.14
CA ALA A 463 31.45 -17.15 17.08
C ALA A 463 31.83 -15.67 16.94
N VAL A 464 32.46 -15.10 17.98
CA VAL A 464 32.93 -13.70 17.96
C VAL A 464 34.45 -13.69 18.06
N ALA A 465 35.13 -13.16 17.04
CA ALA A 465 36.58 -13.02 17.08
C ALA A 465 37.00 -12.00 18.17
N PRO A 466 38.01 -12.29 19.02
CA PRO A 466 38.48 -11.36 20.06
C PRO A 466 38.89 -9.98 19.53
N ALA A 467 39.34 -9.90 18.29
CA ALA A 467 39.78 -8.67 17.62
C ALA A 467 38.63 -7.74 17.16
N ALA A 468 37.36 -8.16 17.25
CA ALA A 468 36.20 -7.48 16.66
C ALA A 468 35.69 -6.21 17.41
N GLY A 469 36.47 -5.64 18.34
CA GLY A 469 36.18 -4.31 18.88
C GLY A 469 34.96 -4.22 19.82
N PRO A 470 34.34 -3.03 20.01
CA PRO A 470 33.68 -2.64 21.25
C PRO A 470 32.39 -3.43 21.59
N ARG A 471 32.55 -4.29 22.59
CA ARG A 471 31.59 -5.16 23.30
C ARG A 471 30.22 -4.55 23.66
N ARG A 472 30.11 -3.22 23.83
CA ARG A 472 28.83 -2.56 24.18
C ARG A 472 27.86 -2.48 23.00
N LYS A 473 28.38 -2.52 21.77
CA LYS A 473 27.59 -2.36 20.53
C LYS A 473 27.22 -3.69 19.89
N LEU A 474 27.85 -4.79 20.30
CA LEU A 474 27.49 -6.14 19.91
C LEU A 474 26.64 -6.79 21.01
N LEU A 475 25.44 -7.21 20.65
CA LEU A 475 24.50 -7.87 21.55
C LEU A 475 24.08 -9.21 20.95
N VAL A 476 24.05 -10.25 21.79
CA VAL A 476 23.60 -11.59 21.45
C VAL A 476 22.33 -11.87 22.24
N TYR A 477 21.27 -12.26 21.53
CA TYR A 477 19.98 -12.61 22.10
C TYR A 477 19.70 -14.06 21.77
N ASP A 478 19.30 -14.83 22.78
CA ASP A 478 18.84 -16.19 22.57
C ASP A 478 18.09 -16.78 23.76
N ARG A 479 17.50 -17.96 23.58
CA ARG A 479 16.91 -18.79 24.60
C ARG A 479 17.96 -19.22 25.62
N SER A 480 17.69 -19.06 26.91
CA SER A 480 18.59 -19.53 27.98
C SER A 480 18.42 -21.01 28.32
N ASP A 481 17.32 -21.61 27.87
CA ASP A 481 16.89 -22.99 28.10
C ASP A 481 17.19 -23.92 26.91
N GLU A 482 17.90 -23.44 25.90
CA GLU A 482 18.34 -24.20 24.72
C GLU A 482 19.87 -24.39 24.71
N PRO A 483 20.40 -25.43 24.03
CA PRO A 483 21.82 -25.76 24.03
C PRO A 483 22.65 -24.87 23.07
N ASN A 484 22.57 -23.55 23.29
CA ASN A 484 23.21 -22.53 22.45
C ASN A 484 24.70 -22.36 22.78
N ALA A 485 25.54 -22.26 21.74
CA ALA A 485 26.96 -21.98 21.87
C ALA A 485 27.24 -20.46 21.90
N LEU A 486 27.16 -19.88 23.10
CA LEU A 486 27.34 -18.43 23.32
C LEU A 486 28.82 -18.01 23.30
N PRO A 487 29.13 -16.77 22.86
CA PRO A 487 30.52 -16.32 22.77
C PRO A 487 31.11 -16.12 24.16
N ALA A 488 32.40 -16.37 24.35
CA ALA A 488 33.09 -16.28 25.65
C ALA A 488 32.79 -14.97 26.42
N PRO A 489 32.79 -14.98 27.78
CA PRO A 489 32.43 -13.82 28.57
C PRO A 489 33.25 -12.60 28.17
N GLY A 490 32.56 -11.46 28.02
CA GLY A 490 33.20 -10.22 27.60
C GLY A 490 33.34 -10.04 26.09
N LEU A 491 33.09 -11.02 25.22
CA LEU A 491 33.14 -10.78 23.76
C LEU A 491 31.89 -10.05 23.23
N ALA A 492 30.73 -10.27 23.84
CA ALA A 492 29.48 -9.59 23.52
C ALA A 492 28.61 -9.40 24.76
N ARG A 493 27.63 -8.48 24.71
CA ARG A 493 26.57 -8.40 25.72
C ARG A 493 25.52 -9.46 25.45
N ARG A 494 25.53 -10.51 26.27
CA ARG A 494 24.52 -11.57 26.23
C ARG A 494 23.20 -11.08 26.85
N ARG A 495 22.09 -11.37 26.20
CA ARG A 495 20.72 -11.01 26.58
C ARG A 495 19.83 -12.23 26.35
N THR A 496 19.95 -13.21 27.24
CA THR A 496 19.23 -14.47 27.15
C THR A 496 18.04 -14.50 28.10
N ALA A 497 17.00 -15.25 27.74
CA ALA A 497 15.81 -15.49 28.55
C ALA A 497 15.16 -16.82 28.15
N ALA A 498 14.38 -17.45 29.03
CA ALA A 498 13.65 -18.67 28.68
C ALA A 498 12.43 -18.40 27.77
N ASP A 499 11.88 -17.19 27.86
CA ASP A 499 10.75 -16.75 27.02
C ASP A 499 11.18 -16.62 25.54
N THR A 500 10.44 -17.30 24.66
CA THR A 500 10.65 -17.30 23.21
C THR A 500 10.52 -15.91 22.58
N THR A 501 9.86 -14.96 23.24
CA THR A 501 9.81 -13.55 22.79
C THR A 501 11.20 -12.92 22.68
N VAL A 502 12.22 -13.50 23.36
CA VAL A 502 13.63 -13.11 23.24
C VAL A 502 14.21 -13.28 21.83
N ASN A 503 13.56 -14.03 20.95
CA ASN A 503 13.98 -14.23 19.55
C ASN A 503 12.96 -13.68 18.53
N SER A 504 11.87 -13.02 19.01
CA SER A 504 10.78 -12.59 18.15
C SER A 504 11.19 -11.64 17.02
N PHE A 505 10.76 -11.98 15.80
CA PHE A 505 10.85 -11.14 14.62
C PHE A 505 9.45 -10.62 14.25
N ASN A 506 9.29 -9.29 14.22
CA ASN A 506 8.04 -8.65 13.88
C ASN A 506 8.17 -7.85 12.58
N ARG A 507 7.59 -8.38 11.50
CA ARG A 507 7.56 -7.77 10.15
C ARG A 507 6.95 -6.37 10.14
N THR A 508 6.09 -6.05 11.12
CA THR A 508 5.37 -4.77 11.23
C THR A 508 5.85 -3.86 12.37
N GLY A 509 6.99 -4.19 13.00
CA GLY A 509 7.46 -3.57 14.24
C GLY A 509 8.04 -2.15 14.13
N PHE A 510 8.19 -1.59 12.91
CA PHE A 510 8.69 -0.23 12.76
C PHE A 510 7.61 0.80 13.11
N ARG A 511 8.00 1.76 13.95
CA ARG A 511 7.18 2.90 14.38
C ARG A 511 8.07 4.13 14.31
N TYR A 512 7.52 5.25 13.83
CA TYR A 512 8.24 6.52 13.84
C TYR A 512 8.33 7.07 15.26
N ASP A 513 9.43 7.75 15.54
CA ASP A 513 9.46 8.72 16.63
C ASP A 513 8.45 9.82 16.32
N PHE A 514 7.66 10.23 17.31
CA PHE A 514 6.67 11.27 17.12
C PHE A 514 6.65 12.28 18.26
N LEU A 515 6.24 13.50 17.87
CA LEU A 515 5.90 14.61 18.74
C LEU A 515 4.44 14.93 18.43
N GLN A 516 3.56 14.75 19.40
CA GLN A 516 2.14 15.04 19.26
C GLN A 516 1.81 16.24 20.15
N PRO A 517 1.58 17.43 19.59
CA PRO A 517 1.00 18.52 20.34
C PRO A 517 -0.46 18.22 20.65
N LEU A 518 -0.91 18.60 21.83
CA LEU A 518 -2.26 18.44 22.34
C LEU A 518 -2.77 19.80 22.77
N PHE A 519 -3.98 20.14 22.34
CA PHE A 519 -4.65 21.36 22.75
C PHE A 519 -6.03 20.99 23.27
N LEU A 520 -6.37 21.44 24.47
CA LEU A 520 -7.70 21.33 25.04
C LEU A 520 -8.25 22.74 25.23
N ALA A 521 -9.43 23.00 24.68
CA ALA A 521 -10.18 24.21 24.94
C ALA A 521 -11.41 23.84 25.77
N GLY A 522 -11.63 24.54 26.86
CA GLY A 522 -12.77 24.36 27.75
C GLY A 522 -13.37 25.69 28.15
N TYR A 523 -14.61 25.64 28.64
CA TYR A 523 -15.24 26.78 29.28
C TYR A 523 -15.91 26.31 30.56
N SER A 524 -15.71 27.07 31.64
CA SER A 524 -16.46 26.89 32.89
C SER A 524 -16.97 28.25 33.37
N LYS A 525 -18.06 28.24 34.14
CA LYS A 525 -18.62 29.48 34.70
C LYS A 525 -17.66 30.16 35.69
N ASP A 526 -16.86 29.37 36.40
CA ASP A 526 -15.97 29.88 37.44
C ASP A 526 -14.64 30.39 36.88
N TYR A 527 -14.08 29.73 35.86
CA TYR A 527 -12.76 30.04 35.31
C TYR A 527 -12.78 30.66 33.91
N GLY A 528 -13.97 30.82 33.30
CA GLY A 528 -14.11 31.32 31.94
C GLY A 528 -13.51 30.38 30.89
N VAL A 529 -12.93 30.95 29.82
CA VAL A 529 -12.28 30.19 28.73
C VAL A 529 -10.93 29.67 29.20
N GLN A 530 -10.72 28.38 29.09
CA GLN A 530 -9.47 27.69 29.39
C GLN A 530 -8.86 27.14 28.12
N LEU A 531 -7.58 27.44 27.88
CA LEU A 531 -6.78 26.86 26.81
C LEU A 531 -5.58 26.16 27.43
N ILE A 532 -5.52 24.83 27.29
CA ILE A 532 -4.44 24.00 27.81
C ILE A 532 -3.63 23.48 26.62
N GLY A 533 -2.35 23.82 26.61
CA GLY A 533 -1.36 23.23 25.69
C GLY A 533 -0.58 22.11 26.38
N ASN A 534 -0.41 20.98 25.70
CA ASN A 534 0.41 19.87 26.15
C ASN A 534 1.12 19.24 24.94
N PHE A 535 2.10 18.36 25.15
CA PHE A 535 2.69 17.56 24.08
C PHE A 535 3.18 16.21 24.58
N ILE A 536 3.20 15.23 23.68
CA ILE A 536 3.79 13.91 23.91
C ILE A 536 5.00 13.77 22.99
N TYR A 537 6.18 13.50 23.55
CA TYR A 537 7.35 13.09 22.79
C TYR A 537 7.67 11.63 23.06
N GLN A 538 7.58 10.79 22.03
CA GLN A 538 7.85 9.36 22.13
C GLN A 538 8.98 8.94 21.19
N LYS A 539 10.02 8.35 21.78
CA LYS A 539 11.15 7.75 21.07
C LYS A 539 11.04 6.23 21.06
N GLN A 540 11.23 5.63 19.90
CA GLN A 540 10.99 4.22 19.64
C GLN A 540 12.26 3.38 19.83
N GLY A 541 12.19 2.34 20.67
CA GLY A 541 13.29 1.43 21.00
C GLY A 541 13.33 0.12 20.20
N PHE A 542 14.23 -0.78 20.59
CA PHE A 542 14.20 -2.20 20.17
C PHE A 542 13.25 -2.96 21.10
N ARG A 543 12.38 -3.83 20.56
CA ARG A 543 11.31 -4.58 21.27
C ARG A 543 10.37 -3.68 22.07
N LYS A 544 9.31 -3.22 21.39
CA LYS A 544 8.32 -2.29 21.93
C LYS A 544 7.10 -3.01 22.51
N ASP A 545 6.94 -4.27 22.17
CA ASP A 545 5.77 -5.09 22.52
C ASP A 545 6.19 -6.57 22.63
N PRO A 546 6.04 -7.23 23.80
CA PRO A 546 5.75 -6.56 25.09
C PRO A 546 6.85 -5.56 25.46
N TYR A 547 6.51 -4.53 26.25
CA TYR A 547 7.48 -3.53 26.70
C TYR A 547 8.65 -4.23 27.41
N ALA A 548 9.87 -4.04 26.92
CA ALA A 548 11.09 -4.63 27.44
C ALA A 548 11.92 -3.65 28.29
#